data_AF-A0A4P5W3J9-F1
#
_entry.id   AF-A0A4P5W3J9-F1
#
_cell.length_a   1.000
_cell.length_b   1.000
_cell.length_c   1.000
_cell.angle_alpha   90.00
_cell.angle_beta   90.00
_cell.angle_gamma   90.00
#
_symmetry.space_group_name_H-M   'P 1'
#
loop_
_entity.id
_entity.type
_entity.pdbx_description
1 polymer ?
#
loop_
_entity_poly.entity_id
_entity_poly.type
_entity_poly.pdbx_seq_one_letter_code
_entity_poly.pdbx_strand_id
1 'polypeptide(L)'
;MCRSAHKPLELVQQMATAPHMNPDLSKLGDELYKHWEGAMTSWWDQVLESPSFLGAMGQNLEGAARARGQYERSVDDTMEKMHLPTRSDVVRVAKIAAMLEERLLQQEDLVLELKDQLGRLERETIQARIEAAEARLELRDTLAALRSDLRVASGTPAAVAPPTFAAIPPTAPRTRKAGA
;
A
#
# COMPACT_ATOMS: atom_id res chain seq x y z
N MET A 1 19.19 74.10 61.90
CA MET A 1 17.93 73.31 61.89
C MET A 1 17.46 73.17 60.44
N CYS A 2 16.86 72.01 60.12
CA CYS A 2 16.25 71.57 58.84
C CYS A 2 17.24 71.13 57.74
N ARG A 3 17.52 69.83 57.56
CA ARG A 3 16.72 68.70 57.01
C ARG A 3 16.55 68.69 55.47
N SER A 4 17.36 67.83 54.84
CA SER A 4 17.00 66.76 53.87
C SER A 4 15.92 67.03 52.82
N ALA A 5 16.24 66.87 51.52
CA ALA A 5 15.94 65.64 50.78
C ALA A 5 16.15 65.79 49.25
N HIS A 6 16.51 64.65 48.63
CA HIS A 6 16.41 64.27 47.20
C HIS A 6 17.56 64.71 46.27
N LYS A 7 18.15 63.85 45.42
CA LYS A 7 18.01 62.43 45.06
C LYS A 7 19.21 62.10 44.15
N PRO A 8 20.15 61.20 44.48
CA PRO A 8 21.12 60.70 43.52
C PRO A 8 20.51 59.54 42.74
N LEU A 9 19.46 59.81 41.96
CA LEU A 9 18.88 58.85 41.00
C LEU A 9 19.47 59.01 39.59
N GLU A 10 20.28 60.05 39.33
CA GLU A 10 20.91 60.21 38.02
C GLU A 10 22.11 59.28 37.78
N LEU A 11 22.78 58.82 38.85
CA LEU A 11 23.99 58.00 38.67
C LEU A 11 23.69 56.51 38.38
N VAL A 12 22.54 56.00 38.83
CA VAL A 12 22.17 54.59 38.61
C VAL A 12 21.36 54.41 37.32
N GLN A 13 20.69 55.47 36.85
CA GLN A 13 19.82 55.38 35.68
C GLN A 13 20.56 55.62 34.34
N GLN A 14 21.75 56.23 34.35
CA GLN A 14 22.59 56.34 33.15
C GLN A 14 23.48 55.12 32.88
N MET A 15 23.65 54.20 33.83
CA MET A 15 24.34 52.92 33.58
C MET A 15 23.40 51.82 33.04
N ALA A 16 22.10 52.08 32.92
CA ALA A 16 21.11 51.10 32.49
C ALA A 16 20.64 51.25 31.03
N THR A 17 21.13 52.23 30.27
CA THR A 17 20.78 52.40 28.84
C THR A 17 21.96 52.96 28.05
N ALA A 18 23.00 52.14 27.88
CA ALA A 18 23.86 52.24 26.70
C ALA A 18 23.46 51.12 25.74
N PRO A 19 22.66 51.41 24.70
CA PRO A 19 22.34 50.46 23.67
C PRO A 19 23.61 50.24 22.83
N HIS A 20 24.26 49.10 23.03
CA HIS A 20 25.00 48.32 22.03
C HIS A 20 26.05 49.07 21.17
N MET A 21 27.20 49.36 21.78
CA MET A 21 28.47 49.22 21.05
C MET A 21 28.65 47.76 20.64
N ASN A 22 28.27 47.41 19.42
CA ASN A 22 28.92 46.35 18.63
C ASN A 22 28.73 46.49 17.09
N PRO A 23 28.87 47.70 16.49
CA PRO A 23 28.91 47.83 15.03
C PRO A 23 30.26 47.42 14.41
N ASP A 24 31.25 47.05 15.22
CA ASP A 24 32.61 46.70 14.77
C ASP A 24 32.79 45.18 14.57
N LEU A 25 32.13 44.36 15.41
CA LEU A 25 32.18 42.89 15.30
C LEU A 25 31.43 42.36 14.07
N SER A 26 30.34 43.00 13.66
CA SER A 26 29.61 42.62 12.45
C SER A 26 30.40 42.96 11.19
N LYS A 27 31.03 44.15 11.14
CA LYS A 27 31.90 44.55 10.03
C LYS A 27 33.16 43.70 9.94
N LEU A 28 33.78 43.36 11.08
CA LEU A 28 34.90 42.44 11.15
C LEU A 28 34.48 41.04 10.65
N GLY A 29 33.29 40.58 11.01
CA GLY A 29 32.71 39.32 10.52
C GLY A 29 32.46 39.33 9.01
N ASP A 30 31.94 40.43 8.47
CA ASP A 30 31.70 40.61 7.04
C ASP A 30 33.01 40.65 6.24
N GLU A 31 34.05 41.31 6.76
CA GLU A 31 35.39 41.35 6.16
C GLU A 31 36.09 39.99 6.24
N LEU A 32 35.97 39.28 7.36
CA LEU A 32 36.51 37.93 7.53
C LEU A 32 35.80 36.93 6.59
N TYR A 33 34.48 37.06 6.44
CA TYR A 33 33.70 36.25 5.52
C TYR A 33 34.11 36.51 4.07
N LYS A 34 34.26 37.77 3.65
CA LYS A 34 34.75 38.10 2.31
C LYS A 34 36.17 37.60 2.05
N HIS A 35 37.04 37.66 3.05
CA HIS A 35 38.40 37.11 2.93
C HIS A 35 38.39 35.59 2.83
N TRP A 36 37.56 34.93 3.64
CA TRP A 36 37.36 33.49 3.58
C TRP A 36 36.75 33.06 2.25
N GLU A 37 35.73 33.75 1.76
CA GLU A 37 35.08 33.49 0.47
C GLU A 37 36.07 33.70 -0.69
N GLY A 38 36.86 34.77 -0.66
CA GLY A 38 37.91 35.01 -1.65
C GLY A 38 39.01 33.95 -1.62
N ALA A 39 39.47 33.54 -0.43
CA ALA A 39 40.47 32.50 -0.27
C ALA A 39 39.93 31.12 -0.70
N MET A 40 38.69 30.79 -0.36
CA MET A 40 38.03 29.55 -0.75
C MET A 40 37.77 29.51 -2.26
N THR A 41 37.34 30.61 -2.86
CA THR A 41 37.09 30.68 -4.30
C THR A 41 38.41 30.53 -5.07
N SER A 42 39.47 31.22 -4.66
CA SER A 42 40.81 31.08 -5.24
C SER A 42 41.38 29.67 -5.08
N TRP A 43 41.16 29.04 -3.91
CA TRP A 43 41.53 27.65 -3.68
C TRP A 43 40.73 26.69 -4.56
N TRP A 44 39.42 26.90 -4.73
CA TRP A 44 38.58 26.10 -5.62
C TRP A 44 38.98 26.27 -7.09
N ASP A 45 39.29 27.48 -7.52
CA ASP A 45 39.79 27.72 -8.88
C ASP A 45 41.11 26.98 -9.11
N GLN A 46 42.07 27.02 -8.17
CA GLN A 46 43.32 26.24 -8.27
C GLN A 46 43.09 24.73 -8.25
N VAL A 47 42.11 24.25 -7.49
CA VAL A 47 41.74 22.84 -7.40
C VAL A 47 41.06 22.35 -8.69
N LEU A 48 40.20 23.17 -9.29
CA LEU A 48 39.48 22.84 -10.51
C LEU A 48 40.37 22.98 -11.76
N GLU A 49 41.31 23.92 -11.74
CA GLU A 49 42.29 24.12 -12.82
C GLU A 49 43.46 23.13 -12.78
N SER A 50 43.64 22.37 -11.69
CA SER A 50 44.70 21.36 -11.58
C SER A 50 44.20 19.94 -11.91
N PRO A 51 44.34 19.47 -13.17
CA PRO A 51 43.92 18.13 -13.56
C PRO A 51 44.64 17.00 -12.80
N SER A 52 45.83 17.28 -12.24
CA SER A 52 46.56 16.35 -11.37
C SER A 52 45.87 16.15 -10.01
N PHE A 53 45.24 17.18 -9.44
CA PHE A 53 44.51 17.07 -8.17
C PHE A 53 43.22 16.25 -8.35
N LEU A 54 42.44 16.55 -9.38
CA LEU A 54 41.23 15.78 -9.71
C LEU A 54 41.58 14.31 -10.02
N GLY A 55 42.67 14.06 -10.74
CA GLY A 55 43.20 12.72 -10.96
C GLY A 55 43.60 12.00 -9.67
N ALA A 56 44.33 12.67 -8.77
CA ALA A 56 44.73 12.11 -7.49
C ALA A 56 43.54 11.87 -6.54
N MET A 57 42.56 12.77 -6.52
CA MET A 57 41.33 12.59 -5.75
C MET A 57 40.48 11.44 -6.30
N GLY A 58 40.36 11.33 -7.62
CA GLY A 58 39.70 10.21 -8.29
C GLY A 58 40.37 8.88 -7.98
N GLN A 59 41.71 8.81 -8.05
CA GLN A 59 42.48 7.62 -7.68
C GLN A 59 42.34 7.26 -6.20
N ASN A 60 42.32 8.25 -5.30
CA ASN A 60 42.09 8.02 -3.88
C ASN A 60 40.67 7.52 -3.59
N LEU A 61 39.66 8.09 -4.24
CA LEU A 61 38.26 7.63 -4.13
C LEU A 61 38.09 6.22 -4.70
N GLU A 62 38.69 5.94 -5.85
CA GLU A 62 38.68 4.62 -6.46
C GLU A 62 39.42 3.60 -5.58
N GLY A 63 40.58 3.97 -5.03
CA GLY A 63 41.32 3.16 -4.07
C GLY A 63 40.51 2.87 -2.80
N ALA A 64 39.87 3.89 -2.24
CA ALA A 64 39.00 3.74 -1.07
C ALA A 64 37.76 2.88 -1.35
N ALA A 65 37.14 3.03 -2.52
CA ALA A 65 36.00 2.22 -2.94
C ALA A 65 36.40 0.75 -3.15
N ARG A 66 37.55 0.51 -3.81
CA ARG A 66 38.11 -0.84 -3.98
C ARG A 66 38.48 -1.48 -2.63
N ALA A 67 39.08 -0.72 -1.73
CA ALA A 67 39.43 -1.19 -0.39
C ALA A 67 38.18 -1.56 0.42
N ARG A 68 37.13 -0.74 0.37
CA ARG A 68 35.83 -1.09 0.97
C ARG A 68 35.24 -2.36 0.36
N GLY A 69 35.22 -2.48 -0.96
CA GLY A 69 34.70 -3.68 -1.63
C GLY A 69 35.49 -4.95 -1.31
N GLN A 70 36.81 -4.85 -1.14
CA GLN A 70 37.64 -5.99 -0.68
C GLN A 70 37.38 -6.35 0.78
N TYR A 71 37.21 -5.35 1.66
CA TYR A 71 36.84 -5.57 3.04
C TYR A 71 35.47 -6.25 3.17
N GLU A 72 34.47 -5.77 2.44
CA GLU A 72 33.13 -6.38 2.42
C GLU A 72 33.19 -7.85 1.98
N ARG A 73 33.93 -8.17 0.91
CA ARG A 73 34.13 -9.56 0.47
C ARG A 73 34.85 -10.40 1.50
N SER A 74 35.87 -9.87 2.18
CA SER A 74 36.57 -10.61 3.23
C SER A 74 35.68 -10.90 4.42
N VAL A 75 34.76 -9.99 4.77
CA VAL A 75 33.77 -10.21 5.84
C VAL A 75 32.77 -11.27 5.40
N ASP A 76 32.25 -11.17 4.17
CA ASP A 76 31.31 -12.16 3.62
C ASP A 76 31.94 -13.57 3.55
N ASP A 77 33.18 -13.70 3.06
CA ASP A 77 33.92 -14.97 3.03
C ASP A 77 34.13 -15.57 4.43
N THR A 78 34.31 -14.71 5.44
CA THR A 78 34.47 -15.14 6.83
C THR A 78 33.13 -15.62 7.40
N MET A 79 32.03 -14.92 7.10
CA MET A 79 30.68 -15.33 7.49
C MET A 79 30.28 -16.64 6.82
N GLU A 80 30.60 -16.81 5.52
CA GLU A 80 30.32 -18.04 4.78
C GLU A 80 31.05 -19.25 5.39
N LYS A 81 32.32 -19.08 5.78
CA LYS A 81 33.09 -20.12 6.50
C LYS A 81 32.53 -20.48 7.87
N MET A 82 31.87 -19.54 8.53
CA MET A 82 31.17 -19.77 9.80
C MET A 82 29.72 -20.25 9.61
N HIS A 83 29.30 -20.49 8.36
CA HIS A 83 27.92 -20.82 7.99
C HIS A 83 26.89 -19.80 8.50
N LEU A 84 27.31 -18.54 8.61
CA LEU A 84 26.42 -17.43 8.94
C LEU A 84 25.89 -16.81 7.64
N PRO A 85 24.62 -16.36 7.61
CA PRO A 85 24.06 -15.73 6.42
C PRO A 85 24.81 -14.44 6.11
N THR A 86 25.24 -14.31 4.85
CA THR A 86 25.92 -13.10 4.37
C THR A 86 24.92 -11.95 4.22
N ARG A 87 25.43 -10.72 4.11
CA ARG A 87 24.59 -9.55 3.82
C ARG A 87 23.81 -9.73 2.50
N SER A 88 24.44 -10.33 1.50
CA SER A 88 23.84 -10.63 0.20
C SER A 88 22.62 -11.56 0.34
N ASP A 89 22.73 -12.57 1.20
CA ASP A 89 21.63 -13.52 1.43
C ASP A 89 20.46 -12.85 2.14
N VAL A 90 20.73 -12.02 3.16
CA VAL A 90 19.68 -11.25 3.86
C VAL A 90 18.94 -10.34 2.87
N VAL A 91 19.67 -9.63 2.01
CA VAL A 91 19.06 -8.76 0.99
C VAL A 91 18.24 -9.58 -0.03
N ARG A 92 18.74 -10.75 -0.43
CA ARG A 92 18.01 -11.66 -1.34
C ARG A 92 16.71 -12.13 -0.71
N VAL A 93 16.75 -12.56 0.55
CA VAL A 93 15.55 -13.00 1.28
C VAL A 93 14.57 -11.86 1.46
N ALA A 94 15.02 -10.66 1.81
CA ALA A 94 14.16 -9.48 1.92
C ALA A 94 13.47 -9.15 0.58
N LYS A 95 14.20 -9.25 -0.53
CA LYS A 95 13.63 -9.04 -1.87
C LYS A 95 12.59 -10.11 -2.21
N ILE A 96 12.87 -11.38 -1.90
CA ILE A 96 11.93 -12.49 -2.11
C ILE A 96 10.68 -12.27 -1.25
N ALA A 97 10.83 -11.88 0.02
CA ALA A 97 9.72 -11.59 0.92
C ALA A 97 8.84 -10.46 0.37
N ALA A 98 9.44 -9.35 -0.06
CA ALA A 98 8.70 -8.24 -0.67
C ALA A 98 7.95 -8.66 -1.95
N MET A 99 8.57 -9.50 -2.79
CA MET A 99 7.90 -10.03 -3.99
C MET A 99 6.74 -10.97 -3.66
N LEU A 100 6.87 -11.75 -2.59
CA LEU A 100 5.81 -12.64 -2.13
C LEU A 100 4.65 -11.86 -1.50
N GLU A 101 4.94 -10.82 -0.74
CA GLU A 101 3.95 -9.91 -0.17
C GLU A 101 3.12 -9.23 -1.26
N GLU A 102 3.78 -8.69 -2.29
CA GLU A 102 3.09 -8.11 -3.45
C GLU A 102 2.20 -9.12 -4.16
N ARG A 103 2.68 -10.35 -4.38
CA ARG A 103 1.87 -11.41 -4.99
C ARG A 103 0.69 -11.83 -4.13
N LEU A 104 0.87 -11.82 -2.81
CA LEU A 104 -0.18 -12.14 -1.85
C LEU A 104 -1.28 -11.08 -1.91
N LEU A 105 -0.92 -9.79 -1.92
CA LEU A 105 -1.88 -8.69 -2.08
C LEU A 105 -2.67 -8.82 -3.39
N GLN A 106 -1.98 -9.10 -4.51
CA GLN A 106 -2.64 -9.33 -5.80
C GLN A 106 -3.61 -10.52 -5.76
N GLN A 107 -3.28 -11.59 -5.04
CA GLN A 107 -4.17 -12.74 -4.87
C GLN A 107 -5.38 -12.40 -3.99
N GLU A 108 -5.19 -11.63 -2.93
CA GLU A 108 -6.29 -11.16 -2.08
C GLU A 108 -7.27 -10.30 -2.87
N ASP A 109 -6.77 -9.37 -3.69
CA ASP A 109 -7.60 -8.55 -4.57
C ASP A 109 -8.40 -9.39 -5.57
N LEU A 110 -7.77 -10.38 -6.20
CA LEU A 110 -8.46 -11.31 -7.11
C LEU A 110 -9.55 -12.12 -6.39
N VAL A 111 -9.30 -12.57 -5.15
CA VAL A 111 -10.30 -13.29 -4.36
C VAL A 111 -11.49 -12.39 -4.03
N LEU A 112 -11.25 -11.12 -3.69
CA LEU A 112 -12.32 -10.15 -3.46
C LEU A 112 -13.13 -9.90 -4.73
N GLU A 113 -12.48 -9.72 -5.87
CA GLU A 113 -13.16 -9.54 -7.15
C GLU A 113 -14.02 -10.76 -7.52
N LEU A 114 -13.47 -11.98 -7.38
CA LEU A 114 -14.20 -13.21 -7.65
C LEU A 114 -15.41 -13.37 -6.72
N LYS A 115 -15.28 -12.97 -5.45
CA LYS A 115 -16.39 -13.00 -4.49
C LYS A 115 -17.50 -12.04 -4.88
N ASP A 116 -17.17 -10.84 -5.33
CA ASP A 116 -18.14 -9.85 -5.80
C ASP A 116 -18.84 -10.32 -7.09
N GLN A 117 -18.08 -10.89 -8.04
CA GLN A 117 -18.64 -11.50 -9.25
C GLN A 117 -19.60 -12.65 -8.91
N LEU A 118 -19.22 -13.53 -7.99
CA LEU A 118 -20.05 -14.64 -7.53
C LEU A 118 -21.35 -14.13 -6.90
N GLY A 119 -21.27 -13.13 -6.01
CA GLY A 119 -22.46 -12.53 -5.40
C GLY A 119 -23.36 -11.80 -6.40
N ARG A 120 -22.82 -11.30 -7.51
CA ARG A 120 -23.61 -10.77 -8.63
C ARG A 120 -24.31 -11.90 -9.40
N LEU A 121 -23.59 -12.95 -9.77
CA LEU A 121 -24.14 -14.09 -10.49
C LEU A 121 -25.21 -14.82 -9.67
N GLU A 122 -25.03 -14.96 -8.36
CA GLU A 122 -26.06 -15.52 -7.47
C GLU A 122 -27.34 -14.69 -7.50
N ARG A 123 -27.25 -13.36 -7.45
CA ARG A 123 -28.42 -12.49 -7.57
C ARG A 123 -29.10 -12.61 -8.94
N GLU A 124 -28.31 -12.61 -10.02
CA GLU A 124 -28.83 -12.78 -11.39
C GLU A 124 -29.51 -14.14 -11.59
N THR A 125 -28.95 -15.21 -11.02
CA THR A 125 -29.57 -16.55 -11.11
C THR A 125 -30.85 -16.66 -10.28
N ILE A 126 -30.91 -16.04 -9.10
CA ILE A 126 -32.15 -15.98 -8.31
C ILE A 126 -33.22 -15.19 -9.07
N GLN A 127 -32.85 -14.04 -9.63
CA GLN A 127 -33.75 -13.21 -10.42
C GLN A 127 -34.30 -13.97 -11.64
N ALA A 128 -33.43 -14.62 -12.42
CA ALA A 128 -33.84 -15.43 -13.57
C ALA A 128 -34.76 -16.59 -13.18
N ARG A 129 -34.56 -17.19 -12.00
CA ARG A 129 -35.44 -18.24 -11.47
C ARG A 129 -36.81 -17.71 -11.07
N ILE A 130 -36.89 -16.49 -10.51
CA ILE A 130 -38.14 -15.82 -10.17
C ILE A 130 -38.91 -15.51 -11.46
N GLU A 131 -38.27 -14.85 -12.42
CA GLU A 131 -38.89 -14.50 -13.72
C GLU A 131 -39.38 -15.74 -14.47
N ALA A 132 -38.60 -16.82 -14.46
CA ALA A 132 -39.02 -18.09 -15.06
C ALA A 132 -40.21 -18.73 -14.33
N ALA A 133 -40.34 -18.55 -13.01
CA ALA A 133 -41.47 -19.03 -12.23
C ALA A 133 -42.73 -18.18 -12.50
N GLU A 134 -42.58 -16.86 -12.58
CA GLU A 134 -43.66 -15.91 -12.91
C GLU A 134 -44.22 -16.18 -14.31
N ALA A 135 -43.35 -16.31 -15.32
CA ALA A 135 -43.77 -16.65 -16.67
C ALA A 135 -44.52 -18.00 -16.74
N ARG A 136 -44.13 -18.99 -15.92
CA ARG A 136 -44.84 -20.27 -15.83
C ARG A 136 -46.22 -20.14 -15.19
N LEU A 137 -46.39 -19.23 -14.22
CA LEU A 137 -47.68 -18.94 -13.61
C LEU A 137 -48.61 -18.23 -14.61
N GLU A 138 -48.11 -17.21 -15.31
CA GLU A 138 -48.87 -16.51 -16.36
C GLU A 138 -49.32 -17.47 -17.48
N LEU A 139 -48.43 -18.36 -17.93
CA LEU A 139 -48.79 -19.39 -18.91
C LEU A 139 -49.85 -20.37 -18.38
N ARG A 140 -49.82 -20.71 -17.10
CA ARG A 140 -50.85 -21.55 -16.49
C ARG A 140 -52.21 -20.86 -16.45
N ASP A 141 -52.23 -19.58 -16.10
CA ASP A 141 -53.45 -18.78 -16.00
C ASP A 141 -54.09 -18.56 -17.37
N THR A 142 -53.28 -18.24 -18.39
CA THR A 142 -53.76 -18.11 -19.78
C THR A 142 -54.30 -19.43 -20.32
N LEU A 143 -53.63 -20.55 -20.06
CA LEU A 143 -54.14 -21.88 -20.44
C LEU A 143 -55.44 -22.24 -19.70
N ALA A 144 -55.58 -21.85 -18.42
CA ALA A 144 -56.81 -22.07 -17.67
C ALA A 144 -57.98 -21.26 -18.25
N ALA A 145 -57.75 -19.99 -18.59
CA ALA A 145 -58.74 -19.12 -19.26
C ALA A 145 -59.14 -19.66 -20.64
N LEU A 146 -58.18 -20.04 -21.48
CA LEU A 146 -58.46 -20.63 -22.79
C LEU A 146 -59.25 -21.95 -22.66
N ARG A 147 -58.95 -22.77 -21.64
CA ARG A 147 -59.71 -23.99 -21.35
C ARG A 147 -61.14 -23.69 -20.92
N SER A 148 -61.38 -22.65 -20.10
CA SER A 148 -62.75 -22.26 -19.74
C SER A 148 -63.53 -21.76 -20.95
N ASP A 149 -62.90 -20.94 -21.81
CA ASP A 149 -63.55 -20.39 -23.00
C ASP A 149 -63.91 -21.48 -24.00
N LEU A 150 -63.00 -22.44 -24.24
CA LEU A 150 -63.29 -23.62 -25.07
C LEU A 150 -64.42 -24.47 -24.50
N ARG A 151 -64.50 -24.61 -23.17
CA ARG A 151 -65.58 -25.36 -22.53
C ARG A 151 -66.93 -24.68 -22.71
N VAL A 152 -66.99 -23.34 -22.62
CA VAL A 152 -68.19 -22.56 -22.90
C VAL A 152 -68.59 -22.70 -24.37
N ALA A 153 -67.64 -22.53 -25.30
CA ALA A 153 -67.89 -22.60 -26.74
C ALA A 153 -68.28 -24.00 -27.23
N SER A 154 -67.71 -25.06 -26.63
CA SER A 154 -68.02 -26.45 -26.99
C SER A 154 -69.31 -26.99 -26.37
N GLY A 155 -69.97 -26.23 -25.48
CA GLY A 155 -71.22 -26.64 -24.84
C GLY A 155 -71.13 -27.96 -24.06
N THR A 156 -69.93 -28.39 -23.65
CA THR A 156 -69.72 -29.70 -23.00
C THR A 156 -69.98 -29.58 -21.49
N PRO A 157 -71.08 -30.16 -20.94
CA PRO A 157 -71.22 -30.27 -19.49
C PRO A 157 -70.23 -31.30 -18.96
N ALA A 158 -69.62 -31.02 -17.80
CA ALA A 158 -68.64 -31.92 -17.18
C ALA A 158 -69.27 -33.28 -16.81
N ALA A 159 -68.79 -34.34 -17.46
CA ALA A 159 -68.88 -35.72 -16.99
C ALA A 159 -67.43 -36.24 -16.81
N VAL A 160 -66.92 -36.27 -15.58
CA VAL A 160 -66.85 -37.40 -14.63
C VAL A 160 -65.55 -38.22 -14.76
N ALA A 161 -64.75 -38.08 -13.69
CA ALA A 161 -63.70 -38.93 -13.09
C ALA A 161 -62.35 -39.16 -13.82
N PRO A 162 -61.20 -38.87 -13.17
CA PRO A 162 -59.92 -39.44 -13.58
C PRO A 162 -59.88 -40.95 -13.30
N PRO A 163 -59.18 -41.78 -14.11
CA PRO A 163 -58.97 -43.18 -13.77
C PRO A 163 -58.15 -43.28 -12.48
N THR A 164 -58.71 -43.96 -11.47
CA THR A 164 -57.99 -44.40 -10.27
C THR A 164 -56.87 -45.34 -10.70
N PHE A 165 -55.69 -44.81 -10.96
CA PHE A 165 -54.48 -45.61 -11.04
C PHE A 165 -54.12 -46.03 -9.62
N ALA A 166 -54.21 -47.34 -9.37
CA ALA A 166 -53.76 -47.97 -8.14
C ALA A 166 -52.29 -47.59 -7.86
N ALA A 167 -52.03 -47.11 -6.65
CA ALA A 167 -50.70 -46.76 -6.19
C ALA A 167 -49.76 -47.97 -6.27
N ILE A 168 -48.68 -47.83 -7.06
CA ILE A 168 -47.56 -48.76 -7.02
C ILE A 168 -46.82 -48.51 -5.70
N PRO A 169 -46.57 -49.54 -4.86
CA PRO A 169 -45.86 -49.36 -3.60
C PRO A 169 -44.40 -48.89 -3.83
N PRO A 170 -43.86 -48.02 -2.96
CA PRO A 170 -42.49 -47.53 -3.10
C PRO A 170 -41.49 -48.68 -2.93
N THR A 171 -40.68 -48.90 -3.97
CA THR A 171 -39.55 -49.83 -3.93
C THR A 171 -38.48 -49.27 -2.99
N ALA A 172 -38.09 -50.04 -1.98
CA ALA A 172 -37.12 -49.64 -0.96
C ALA A 172 -35.74 -49.26 -1.56
N PRO A 173 -35.03 -48.27 -0.98
CA PRO A 173 -33.70 -47.89 -1.44
C PRO A 173 -32.68 -48.98 -1.10
N ARG A 174 -32.04 -49.51 -2.15
CA ARG A 174 -30.93 -50.47 -2.06
C ARG A 174 -29.71 -49.78 -1.45
N THR A 175 -29.38 -50.14 -0.20
CA THR A 175 -28.15 -49.71 0.47
C THR A 175 -26.93 -50.29 -0.26
N ARG A 176 -26.08 -49.42 -0.80
CA ARG A 176 -24.78 -49.81 -1.36
C ARG A 176 -23.77 -49.83 -0.22
N LYS A 177 -23.34 -51.03 0.20
CA LYS A 177 -22.14 -51.21 1.02
C LYS A 177 -20.96 -50.54 0.31
N ALA A 178 -20.36 -49.54 0.94
CA ALA A 178 -19.03 -49.07 0.60
C ALA A 178 -18.05 -50.18 1.00
N GLY A 179 -17.33 -50.72 0.02
CA GLY A 179 -16.20 -51.61 0.23
C GLY A 179 -15.00 -50.81 0.75
N ALA A 180 -14.27 -51.48 1.65
CA ALA A 180 -12.99 -51.07 2.20
C ALA A 180 -11.92 -50.80 1.13
#